data_AF-A0A965UYR7-F1
#
_entry.id   AF-A0A965UYR7-F1
#
_cell.length_a   1.000
_cell.length_b   1.000
_cell.length_c   1.000
_cell.angle_alpha   90.00
_cell.angle_beta   90.00
_cell.angle_gamma   90.00
#
_symmetry.space_group_name_H-M   'P 1'
#
loop_
_entity.id
_entity.type
_entity.pdbx_description
1 polymer ?
#
loop_
_entity_poly.entity_id
_entity_poly.type
_entity_poly.pdbx_seq_one_letter_code
_entity_poly.pdbx_strand_id
1 'polypeptide(L)'
;MPNNKADVWYDANAIALAEGLIGTLTLTKSTKSASICFDAVASMIRHSEDLSPLVTITESRKLIRHNETGSIIRALSSDGAGKHGYNPSLVVFDELHAWGTAEQELYDALTTGSKSRRNPLWVTITTAGSNQESICYREYEYARRVLRGDVKDETYFPLIYEVPSDADWTDKSLWPQALPSLGYLHELSDYEEEFRQALARPER
;
A
#
# COMPACT_ATOMS: atom_id res chain seq x y z
N MET A 1 -26.97 14.69 22.33
CA MET A 1 -25.88 14.83 21.35
C MET A 1 -25.55 13.43 20.88
N PRO A 2 -25.76 13.06 19.61
CA PRO A 2 -25.51 11.68 19.18
C PRO A 2 -24.01 11.44 19.08
N ASN A 3 -23.56 10.39 19.77
CA ASN A 3 -22.26 9.75 19.58
C ASN A 3 -22.20 9.18 18.16
N ASN A 4 -21.40 9.77 17.27
CA ASN A 4 -20.97 9.10 16.04
C ASN A 4 -19.48 8.79 16.15
N LYS A 5 -19.17 7.59 16.66
CA LYS A 5 -17.83 6.98 16.61
C LYS A 5 -17.80 5.90 15.50
N ALA A 6 -18.34 6.24 14.34
CA ALA A 6 -18.32 5.39 13.15
C ALA A 6 -17.70 6.09 11.91
N ASP A 7 -17.23 7.33 12.07
CA ASP A 7 -16.66 8.10 10.97
C ASP A 7 -15.16 8.17 11.17
N VAL A 8 -14.41 7.40 10.37
CA VAL A 8 -13.19 7.75 9.60
C VAL A 8 -12.50 6.43 9.25
N TRP A 9 -13.05 5.70 8.28
CA TRP A 9 -12.30 4.74 7.49
C TRP A 9 -12.43 5.15 6.03
N TYR A 10 -11.75 6.24 5.66
CA TYR A 10 -11.56 6.56 4.26
C TYR A 10 -10.28 5.88 3.80
N ASP A 11 -10.42 4.80 3.04
CA ASP A 11 -9.33 4.26 2.22
C ASP A 11 -8.78 5.41 1.36
N ALA A 12 -7.45 5.50 1.20
CA ALA A 12 -6.80 6.47 0.32
C ALA A 12 -7.41 6.45 -1.10
N ASN A 13 -7.91 5.30 -1.55
CA ASN A 13 -8.64 5.17 -2.81
C ASN A 13 -10.01 5.90 -2.81
N ALA A 14 -10.72 5.93 -1.68
CA ALA A 14 -11.97 6.65 -1.52
C ALA A 14 -11.76 8.17 -1.43
N ILE A 15 -10.68 8.63 -0.77
CA ILE A 15 -10.26 10.03 -0.76
C ILE A 15 -9.93 10.49 -2.18
N ALA A 16 -9.19 9.68 -2.94
CA ALA A 16 -8.82 10.03 -4.31
C ALA A 16 -10.03 10.19 -5.25
N LEU A 17 -11.11 9.43 -5.03
CA LEU A 17 -12.37 9.61 -5.76
C LEU A 17 -13.14 10.85 -5.33
N ALA A 18 -13.23 11.12 -4.02
CA ALA A 18 -13.93 12.27 -3.46
C ALA A 18 -13.25 13.60 -3.85
N GLU A 19 -11.93 13.62 -3.99
CA GLU A 19 -11.16 14.79 -4.41
C GLU A 19 -11.06 14.96 -5.94
N GLY A 20 -11.69 14.06 -6.72
CA GLY A 20 -11.67 14.12 -8.18
C GLY A 20 -10.28 13.89 -8.79
N LEU A 21 -9.38 13.19 -8.09
CA LEU A 21 -8.03 12.92 -8.58
C LEU A 21 -8.10 12.06 -9.85
N ILE A 22 -7.52 12.59 -10.93
CA ILE A 22 -7.57 11.97 -12.25
C ILE A 22 -6.55 10.83 -12.33
N GLY A 23 -7.01 9.58 -12.27
CA GLY A 23 -6.21 8.40 -12.61
C GLY A 23 -5.42 7.82 -11.44
N THR A 24 -6.14 7.13 -10.56
CA THR A 24 -5.57 6.35 -9.47
C THR A 24 -5.31 4.92 -9.93
N LEU A 25 -4.15 4.39 -9.59
CA LEU A 25 -3.71 3.06 -9.96
C LEU A 25 -3.33 2.29 -8.71
N THR A 26 -4.05 1.22 -8.41
CA THR A 26 -3.68 0.33 -7.32
C THR A 26 -2.90 -0.83 -7.91
N LEU A 27 -1.68 -1.05 -7.42
CA LEU A 27 -0.81 -2.12 -7.89
C LEU A 27 -0.51 -3.04 -6.74
N THR A 28 -0.59 -4.32 -7.05
CA THR A 28 -0.15 -5.35 -6.13
C THR A 28 0.67 -6.37 -6.92
N LYS A 29 1.47 -7.17 -6.22
CA LYS A 29 2.29 -8.21 -6.84
C LYS A 29 1.47 -9.18 -7.71
N SER A 30 0.27 -9.58 -7.28
CA SER A 30 -0.47 -10.66 -7.93
C SER A 30 -1.83 -10.21 -8.44
N THR A 31 -2.29 -10.81 -9.53
CA THR A 31 -3.65 -10.60 -10.06
C THR A 31 -4.73 -10.89 -9.01
N LYS A 32 -4.47 -11.85 -8.11
CA LYS A 32 -5.39 -12.17 -7.00
C LYS A 32 -5.44 -11.04 -5.97
N SER A 33 -4.29 -10.56 -5.50
CA SER A 33 -4.20 -9.44 -4.56
C SER A 33 -4.80 -8.16 -5.16
N ALA A 34 -4.56 -7.90 -6.44
CA ALA A 34 -5.11 -6.74 -7.15
C ALA A 34 -6.64 -6.81 -7.21
N SER A 35 -7.18 -8.01 -7.41
CA SER A 35 -8.63 -8.24 -7.39
C SER A 35 -9.22 -8.02 -6.00
N ILE A 36 -8.54 -8.46 -4.94
CA ILE A 36 -9.00 -8.24 -3.55
C ILE A 36 -9.10 -6.75 -3.23
N CYS A 37 -8.05 -5.98 -3.55
CA CYS A 37 -8.07 -4.52 -3.34
C CYS A 37 -9.20 -3.86 -4.15
N PHE A 38 -9.36 -4.25 -5.41
CA PHE A 38 -10.43 -3.73 -6.25
C PHE A 38 -11.82 -4.05 -5.67
N ASP A 39 -12.05 -5.30 -5.26
CA ASP A 39 -13.34 -5.75 -4.76
C ASP A 39 -13.69 -5.04 -3.45
N ALA A 40 -12.69 -4.78 -2.58
CA ALA A 40 -12.86 -3.98 -1.37
C ALA A 40 -13.30 -2.54 -1.70
N VAL A 41 -12.58 -1.86 -2.60
CA VAL A 41 -12.92 -0.48 -3.04
C VAL A 41 -14.30 -0.44 -3.71
N ALA A 42 -14.57 -1.36 -4.63
CA ALA A 42 -15.86 -1.45 -5.31
C ALA A 42 -17.00 -1.71 -4.31
N SER A 43 -16.78 -2.55 -3.30
CA SER A 43 -17.74 -2.79 -2.23
C SER A 43 -18.01 -1.52 -1.42
N MET A 44 -16.96 -0.79 -1.00
CA MET A 44 -17.12 0.47 -0.26
C MET A 44 -17.92 1.49 -1.06
N ILE A 45 -17.64 1.65 -2.35
CA ILE A 45 -18.37 2.59 -3.21
C ILE A 45 -19.83 2.18 -3.36
N ARG A 46 -20.13 0.89 -3.53
CA ARG A 46 -21.51 0.38 -3.64
C ARG A 46 -22.35 0.65 -2.39
N HIS A 47 -21.71 0.66 -1.22
CA HIS A 47 -22.39 0.94 0.06
C HIS A 47 -22.43 2.44 0.41
N SER A 48 -21.85 3.30 -0.42
CA SER A 48 -21.89 4.75 -0.25
C SER A 48 -22.99 5.36 -1.12
N GLU A 49 -23.99 5.97 -0.49
CA GLU A 49 -25.06 6.70 -1.19
C GLU A 49 -24.54 7.87 -2.01
N ASP A 50 -23.44 8.50 -1.55
CA ASP A 50 -22.82 9.64 -2.21
C ASP A 50 -21.94 9.24 -3.41
N LEU A 51 -21.19 8.14 -3.29
CA LEU A 51 -20.20 7.74 -4.31
C LEU A 51 -20.78 6.81 -5.38
N SER A 52 -21.74 5.95 -5.03
CA SER A 52 -22.31 4.97 -5.97
C SER A 52 -22.92 5.60 -7.23
N PRO A 53 -23.59 6.77 -7.21
CA PRO A 53 -24.15 7.39 -8.41
C PRO A 53 -23.08 8.04 -9.30
N LEU A 54 -21.92 8.39 -8.73
CA LEU A 54 -20.87 9.15 -9.40
C LEU A 54 -19.98 8.29 -10.28
N VAL A 55 -20.01 6.96 -10.12
CA VAL A 55 -19.09 6.06 -10.80
C VAL A 55 -19.78 4.93 -11.56
N THR A 56 -19.06 4.38 -12.54
CA THR A 56 -19.38 3.13 -13.22
C THR A 56 -18.30 2.10 -12.88
N ILE A 57 -18.71 0.95 -12.34
CA ILE A 57 -17.81 -0.14 -11.96
C ILE A 57 -17.83 -1.21 -13.04
N THR A 58 -16.67 -1.52 -13.62
CA THR A 58 -16.47 -2.57 -14.63
C THR A 58 -15.58 -3.68 -14.07
N GLU A 59 -16.21 -4.68 -13.45
CA GLU A 59 -15.55 -5.82 -12.78
C GLU A 59 -14.60 -6.61 -13.70
N SER A 60 -15.04 -6.88 -14.93
CA SER A 60 -14.27 -7.65 -15.92
C SER A 60 -12.93 -7.02 -16.30
N ARG A 61 -12.79 -5.71 -16.07
CA ARG A 61 -11.55 -4.95 -16.32
C ARG A 61 -10.91 -4.42 -15.05
N LYS A 62 -11.46 -4.76 -13.88
CA LYS A 62 -11.08 -4.22 -12.57
C LYS A 62 -10.86 -2.70 -12.63
N LEU A 63 -11.87 -2.01 -13.19
CA LEU A 63 -11.86 -0.58 -13.43
C LEU A 63 -13.11 0.09 -12.85
N ILE A 64 -12.91 1.19 -12.13
CA ILE A 64 -13.96 2.12 -11.71
C ILE A 64 -13.74 3.41 -12.47
N ARG A 65 -14.78 3.99 -13.03
CA ARG A 65 -14.73 5.26 -13.78
C ARG A 65 -15.67 6.26 -13.17
N HIS A 66 -15.21 7.47 -12.87
CA HIS A 66 -16.08 8.59 -12.53
C HIS A 66 -16.85 9.04 -13.78
N ASN A 67 -18.16 9.17 -13.66
CA ASN A 67 -19.07 9.36 -14.78
C ASN A 67 -18.87 10.72 -15.46
N GLU A 68 -18.67 11.78 -14.68
CA GLU A 68 -18.52 13.15 -15.23
C GLU A 68 -17.09 13.47 -15.67
N THR A 69 -16.11 13.31 -14.77
CA THR A 69 -14.70 13.68 -15.04
C THR A 69 -13.96 12.66 -15.91
N GLY A 70 -14.49 11.43 -16.03
CA GLY A 70 -13.83 10.34 -16.74
C GLY A 70 -12.60 9.78 -16.01
N SER A 71 -12.30 10.24 -14.79
CA SER A 71 -11.24 9.72 -13.93
C SER A 71 -11.40 8.23 -13.70
N ILE A 72 -10.29 7.51 -13.58
CA ILE A 72 -10.32 6.05 -13.41
C ILE A 72 -9.57 5.61 -12.15
N ILE A 73 -10.11 4.59 -11.48
CA ILE A 73 -9.34 3.68 -10.64
C ILE A 73 -9.18 2.38 -11.40
N ARG A 74 -7.96 1.85 -11.44
CA ARG A 74 -7.71 0.52 -11.99
C ARG A 74 -6.80 -0.26 -11.05
N ALA A 75 -7.15 -1.52 -10.82
CA ALA A 75 -6.22 -2.47 -10.22
C ALA A 75 -5.40 -3.12 -11.34
N LEU A 76 -4.07 -3.07 -11.24
CA LEU A 76 -3.18 -3.85 -12.11
C LEU A 76 -2.38 -4.86 -11.30
N SER A 77 -2.02 -5.94 -11.98
CA SER A 77 -0.98 -6.86 -11.56
C SER A 77 0.27 -6.70 -12.43
N SER A 78 1.40 -7.21 -11.96
CA SER A 78 2.64 -7.23 -12.72
C SER A 78 2.52 -8.01 -14.03
N ASP A 79 1.75 -9.10 -14.04
CA ASP A 79 1.47 -9.92 -15.23
C ASP A 79 0.63 -9.17 -16.30
N GLY A 80 -0.25 -8.26 -15.87
CA GLY A 80 -1.20 -7.56 -16.73
C GLY A 80 -0.77 -6.14 -17.14
N ALA A 81 0.36 -5.65 -16.62
CA ALA A 81 0.83 -4.31 -16.89
C ALA A 81 1.52 -4.23 -18.26
N GLY A 82 0.81 -3.73 -19.27
CA GLY A 82 1.45 -3.24 -20.50
C GLY A 82 2.51 -2.19 -20.14
N LYS A 83 3.78 -2.48 -20.44
CA LYS A 83 4.94 -1.84 -19.79
C LYS A 83 5.14 -0.34 -20.05
N HIS A 84 4.39 0.32 -20.93
CA HIS A 84 4.58 1.75 -21.21
C HIS A 84 3.25 2.42 -21.56
N GLY A 85 2.93 3.54 -20.90
CA GLY A 85 1.82 4.43 -21.29
C GLY A 85 0.84 4.84 -20.19
N TYR A 86 0.99 4.32 -18.97
CA TYR A 86 0.22 4.83 -17.84
C TYR A 86 0.84 6.13 -17.33
N ASN A 87 0.00 7.15 -17.17
CA ASN A 87 0.38 8.43 -16.56
C ASN A 87 -0.51 8.70 -15.34
N PRO A 88 -0.37 7.93 -14.25
CA PRO A 88 -1.24 8.02 -13.08
C PRO A 88 -0.91 9.25 -12.23
N SER A 89 -1.92 9.77 -11.52
CA SER A 89 -1.71 10.82 -10.50
C SER A 89 -1.52 10.23 -9.11
N LEU A 90 -2.00 9.00 -8.87
CA LEU A 90 -1.79 8.26 -7.63
C LEU A 90 -1.43 6.82 -7.99
N VAL A 91 -0.38 6.29 -7.36
CA VAL A 91 -0.06 4.86 -7.40
C VAL A 91 0.06 4.33 -5.98
N VAL A 92 -0.62 3.22 -5.71
CA VAL A 92 -0.45 2.47 -4.46
C VAL A 92 0.32 1.19 -4.78
N PHE A 93 1.52 1.05 -4.21
CA PHE A 93 2.35 -0.15 -4.26
C PHE A 93 2.13 -0.96 -3.01
N ASP A 94 1.43 -2.08 -3.13
CA ASP A 94 1.17 -2.98 -1.99
C ASP A 94 2.07 -4.21 -2.02
N GLU A 95 2.48 -4.64 -0.83
CA GLU A 95 3.37 -5.75 -0.55
C GLU A 95 4.70 -5.71 -1.31
N LEU A 96 5.34 -4.54 -1.33
CA LEU A 96 6.60 -4.30 -2.04
C LEU A 96 7.71 -5.32 -1.70
N HIS A 97 7.75 -5.84 -0.47
CA HIS A 97 8.68 -6.88 -0.04
C HIS A 97 8.62 -8.15 -0.90
N ALA A 98 7.46 -8.43 -1.48
CA ALA A 98 7.25 -9.61 -2.29
C ALA A 98 7.64 -9.38 -3.76
N TRP A 99 7.89 -8.14 -4.19
CA TRP A 99 8.13 -7.79 -5.59
C TRP A 99 9.50 -8.32 -6.06
N GLY A 100 9.52 -8.99 -7.22
CA GLY A 100 10.73 -9.49 -7.85
C GLY A 100 11.23 -8.56 -8.95
N THR A 101 12.12 -9.08 -9.80
CA THR A 101 12.74 -8.32 -10.90
C THR A 101 11.72 -7.82 -11.92
N ALA A 102 10.70 -8.62 -12.25
CA ALA A 102 9.69 -8.23 -13.23
C ALA A 102 8.81 -7.07 -12.72
N GLU A 103 8.47 -7.10 -11.43
CA GLU A 103 7.71 -6.06 -10.75
C GLU A 103 8.53 -4.76 -10.59
N GLN A 104 9.84 -4.86 -10.39
CA GLN A 104 10.72 -3.69 -10.30
C GLN A 104 10.68 -2.83 -11.57
N GLU A 105 10.66 -3.44 -12.76
CA GLU A 105 10.51 -2.68 -14.00
C GLU A 105 9.19 -1.89 -14.05
N LEU A 106 8.11 -2.46 -13.51
CA LEU A 106 6.82 -1.79 -13.40
C LEU A 106 6.87 -0.62 -12.42
N TYR A 107 7.52 -0.81 -11.27
CA TYR A 107 7.74 0.25 -10.30
C TYR A 107 8.49 1.43 -10.94
N ASP A 108 9.63 1.15 -11.58
CA ASP A 108 10.48 2.17 -12.21
C ASP A 108 9.75 2.89 -13.37
N ALA A 109 8.97 2.15 -14.15
CA ALA A 109 8.16 2.71 -15.24
C ALA A 109 7.07 3.65 -14.73
N LEU A 110 6.44 3.35 -13.60
CA LEU A 110 5.34 4.17 -13.06
C LEU A 110 5.83 5.35 -12.25
N THR A 111 6.92 5.21 -11.50
CA THR A 111 7.57 6.36 -10.84
C THR A 111 8.16 7.32 -11.87
N THR A 112 8.71 6.83 -12.97
CA THR A 112 9.23 7.68 -14.05
C THR A 112 8.12 8.25 -14.94
N GLY A 113 7.13 7.44 -15.32
CA GLY A 113 6.04 7.84 -16.23
C GLY A 113 5.11 8.90 -15.63
N SER A 114 4.94 8.88 -14.30
CA SER A 114 4.09 9.85 -13.60
C SER A 114 4.73 11.24 -13.45
N LYS A 115 6.01 11.40 -13.79
CA LYS A 115 6.72 12.71 -13.72
C LYS A 115 6.08 13.80 -14.57
N SER A 116 5.29 13.43 -15.58
CA SER A 116 4.56 14.39 -16.41
C SER A 116 3.27 14.92 -15.75
N ARG A 117 2.79 14.30 -14.66
CA ARG A 117 1.66 14.81 -13.87
C ARG A 117 2.13 15.89 -12.91
N ARG A 118 1.24 16.83 -12.63
CA ARG A 118 1.40 17.79 -11.54
C ARG A 118 1.08 17.09 -10.22
N ASN A 119 2.04 17.08 -9.29
CA ASN A 119 1.92 16.50 -7.94
C ASN A 119 1.48 15.03 -7.94
N PRO A 120 2.20 14.11 -8.61
CA PRO A 120 1.90 12.69 -8.49
C PRO A 120 2.16 12.22 -7.05
N LEU A 121 1.32 11.33 -6.55
CA LEU A 121 1.48 10.70 -5.24
C LEU A 121 1.78 9.21 -5.41
N TRP A 122 2.79 8.72 -4.69
CA TRP A 122 3.08 7.30 -4.58
C TRP A 122 2.93 6.90 -3.12
N VAL A 123 2.16 5.85 -2.86
CA VAL A 123 1.98 5.28 -1.54
C VAL A 123 2.52 3.86 -1.58
N THR A 124 3.50 3.56 -0.74
CA THR A 124 4.04 2.21 -0.62
C THR A 124 3.63 1.65 0.73
N ILE A 125 3.02 0.47 0.74
CA ILE A 125 2.63 -0.26 1.95
C ILE A 125 3.28 -1.63 1.88
N THR A 126 4.00 -2.01 2.93
CA THR A 126 4.68 -3.30 2.95
C THR A 126 5.05 -3.73 4.36
N THR A 127 5.40 -5.00 4.49
CA THR A 127 5.98 -5.62 5.68
C THR A 127 7.46 -5.91 5.45
N ALA A 128 8.19 -6.28 6.50
CA ALA A 128 9.62 -6.57 6.38
C ALA A 128 9.88 -7.77 5.44
N GLY A 129 10.77 -7.57 4.45
CA GLY A 129 11.24 -8.63 3.56
C GLY A 129 12.61 -9.16 3.97
N SER A 130 12.93 -10.40 3.54
CA SER A 130 14.23 -11.03 3.82
C SER A 130 15.31 -10.74 2.78
N ASN A 131 14.96 -10.15 1.62
CA ASN A 131 15.89 -9.91 0.52
C ASN A 131 16.45 -8.48 0.55
N GLN A 132 17.73 -8.33 0.90
CA GLN A 132 18.42 -7.03 0.93
C GLN A 132 18.73 -6.46 -0.46
N GLU A 133 18.65 -7.27 -1.52
CA GLU A 133 18.81 -6.80 -2.90
C GLU A 133 17.47 -6.38 -3.53
N SER A 134 16.37 -6.50 -2.79
CA SER A 134 15.04 -6.14 -3.28
C SER A 134 14.84 -4.62 -3.37
N ILE A 135 13.89 -4.22 -4.23
CA ILE A 135 13.41 -2.85 -4.27
C ILE A 135 12.86 -2.39 -2.92
N CYS A 136 12.21 -3.27 -2.16
CA CYS A 136 11.72 -2.98 -0.82
C CYS A 136 12.86 -2.55 0.11
N TYR A 137 13.97 -3.27 0.11
CA TYR A 137 15.11 -2.93 0.96
C TYR A 137 15.77 -1.60 0.54
N ARG A 138 15.84 -1.34 -0.76
CA ARG A 138 16.33 -0.05 -1.30
C ARG A 138 15.48 1.13 -0.82
N GLU A 139 14.15 1.01 -0.90
CA GLU A 139 13.23 2.04 -0.41
C GLU A 139 13.29 2.19 1.11
N TYR A 140 13.40 1.08 1.85
CA TYR A 140 13.55 1.08 3.31
C TYR A 140 14.84 1.80 3.76
N GLU A 141 15.99 1.53 3.12
CA GLU A 141 17.24 2.21 3.43
C GLU A 141 17.17 3.71 3.10
N TYR A 142 16.51 4.09 2.00
CA TYR A 142 16.26 5.49 1.68
C TYR A 142 15.39 6.16 2.75
N ALA A 143 14.27 5.55 3.12
CA ALA A 143 13.36 6.03 4.16
C ALA A 143 14.09 6.24 5.50
N ARG A 144 14.95 5.30 5.91
CA ARG A 144 15.78 5.44 7.11
C ARG A 144 16.77 6.61 7.03
N ARG A 145 17.41 6.80 5.89
CA ARG A 145 18.33 7.94 5.70
C ARG A 145 17.60 9.28 5.76
N VAL A 146 16.37 9.34 5.27
CA VAL A 146 15.50 10.52 5.42
C VAL A 146 15.14 10.73 6.90
N LEU A 147 14.70 9.68 7.62
CA LEU A 147 14.36 9.76 9.05
C LEU A 147 15.54 10.19 9.93
N ARG A 148 16.75 9.75 9.61
CA ARG A 148 17.98 10.13 10.32
C ARG A 148 18.47 11.55 9.98
N GLY A 149 17.94 12.15 8.92
CA GLY A 149 18.38 13.46 8.43
C GLY A 149 19.64 13.41 7.54
N ASP A 150 20.11 12.22 7.16
CA ASP A 150 21.23 12.05 6.22
C ASP A 150 20.85 12.49 4.80
N VAL A 151 19.56 12.42 4.47
CA VAL A 151 18.98 12.88 3.21
C VAL A 151 17.85 13.86 3.53
N LYS A 152 17.90 15.06 2.96
CA LYS A 152 16.83 16.05 3.06
C LYS A 152 15.93 15.96 1.83
N ASP A 153 14.78 15.30 1.97
CA ASP A 153 13.76 15.20 0.95
C ASP A 153 12.40 15.59 1.53
N GLU A 154 11.93 16.80 1.21
CA GLU A 154 10.66 17.34 1.71
C GLU A 154 9.43 16.74 1.01
N THR A 155 9.63 15.92 -0.03
CA THR A 155 8.56 15.26 -0.80
C THR A 155 8.31 13.83 -0.36
N TYR A 156 9.15 13.28 0.52
CA TYR A 156 9.11 11.90 0.97
C TYR A 156 8.68 11.82 2.43
N PHE A 157 7.60 11.08 2.70
CA PHE A 157 7.10 10.85 4.06
C PHE A 157 7.30 9.38 4.46
N PRO A 158 8.36 9.07 5.21
CA PRO A 158 8.59 7.73 5.74
C PRO A 158 7.87 7.52 7.08
N LEU A 159 7.19 6.38 7.21
CA LEU A 159 6.67 5.87 8.48
C LEU A 159 7.06 4.41 8.61
N ILE A 160 7.88 4.10 9.61
CA ILE A 160 8.43 2.76 9.83
C ILE A 160 8.13 2.35 11.28
N TYR A 161 7.54 1.17 11.43
CA TYR A 161 7.34 0.51 12.72
C TYR A 161 8.32 -0.65 12.79
N GLU A 162 9.38 -0.50 13.61
CA GLU A 162 10.43 -1.49 13.75
C GLU A 162 11.00 -1.48 15.16
N VAL A 163 11.60 -2.61 15.54
CA VAL A 163 12.43 -2.70 16.74
C VAL A 163 13.89 -2.44 16.39
N PRO A 164 14.72 -1.96 17.33
CA PRO A 164 16.17 -1.84 17.11
C PRO A 164 16.78 -3.16 16.61
N SER A 165 17.77 -3.07 15.72
CA SER A 165 18.40 -4.26 15.13
C SER A 165 19.15 -5.14 16.14
N ASP A 166 19.54 -4.57 17.27
CA ASP A 166 20.20 -5.22 18.40
C ASP A 166 19.22 -5.60 19.53
N ALA A 167 17.92 -5.37 19.33
CA ALA A 167 16.90 -5.74 20.30
C ALA A 167 16.76 -7.27 20.41
N ASP A 168 16.47 -7.73 21.63
CA ASP A 168 16.04 -9.11 21.86
C ASP A 168 14.64 -9.30 21.29
N TRP A 169 14.53 -9.91 20.12
CA TRP A 169 13.25 -10.19 19.46
C TRP A 169 12.34 -11.11 20.29
N THR A 170 12.90 -11.85 21.27
CA THR A 170 12.12 -12.70 22.19
C THR A 170 11.43 -11.91 23.30
N ASP A 171 11.82 -10.66 23.52
CA ASP A 171 11.15 -9.76 24.44
C ASP A 171 9.84 -9.23 23.84
N LYS A 172 8.73 -9.88 24.23
CA LYS A 172 7.38 -9.51 23.80
C LYS A 172 6.98 -8.08 24.18
N SER A 173 7.66 -7.45 25.14
CA SER A 173 7.38 -6.05 25.50
C SER A 173 7.75 -5.07 24.38
N LEU A 174 8.60 -5.48 23.44
CA LEU A 174 9.05 -4.67 22.30
C LEU A 174 8.11 -4.76 21.10
N TRP A 175 7.29 -5.81 21.02
CA TRP A 175 6.43 -6.09 19.87
C TRP A 175 5.44 -4.96 19.50
N PRO A 176 4.85 -4.21 20.45
CA PRO A 176 4.01 -3.07 20.10
C PRO A 176 4.70 -2.00 19.23
N GLN A 177 6.04 -1.95 19.22
CA GLN A 177 6.80 -1.00 18.40
C GLN A 177 6.81 -1.39 16.91
N ALA A 178 6.79 -2.69 16.61
CA ALA A 178 6.74 -3.22 15.24
C ALA A 178 5.31 -3.56 14.78
N LEU A 179 4.38 -3.76 15.72
CA LEU A 179 2.99 -4.13 15.47
C LEU A 179 2.04 -3.01 15.93
N PRO A 180 1.88 -1.94 15.13
CA PRO A 180 1.07 -0.78 15.52
C PRO A 180 -0.42 -1.10 15.72
N SER A 181 -0.90 -2.23 15.19
CA SER A 181 -2.29 -2.68 15.28
C SER A 181 -2.58 -3.62 16.45
N LEU A 182 -1.56 -3.95 17.26
CA LEU A 182 -1.69 -4.82 18.43
C LEU A 182 -2.62 -4.20 19.49
N GLY A 183 -3.58 -4.97 19.98
CA GLY A 183 -4.65 -4.53 20.90
C GLY A 183 -5.83 -3.82 20.22
N TYR A 184 -5.82 -3.70 18.88
CA TYR A 184 -6.93 -3.13 18.10
C TYR A 184 -7.47 -4.11 17.06
N LEU A 185 -6.59 -4.58 16.17
CA LEU A 185 -6.94 -5.55 15.11
C LEU A 185 -6.41 -6.95 15.41
N HIS A 186 -5.25 -7.02 16.06
CA HIS A 186 -4.59 -8.26 16.43
C HIS A 186 -4.36 -8.32 17.94
N GLU A 187 -4.42 -9.52 18.48
CA GLU A 187 -4.06 -9.81 19.86
C GLU A 187 -2.69 -10.50 19.93
N LEU A 188 -2.01 -10.42 21.07
CA LEU A 188 -0.72 -11.11 21.27
C LEU A 188 -0.82 -12.62 21.03
N SER A 189 -1.99 -13.20 21.28
CA SER A 189 -2.28 -14.62 21.04
C SER A 189 -2.15 -15.03 19.57
N ASP A 190 -2.41 -14.11 18.64
CA ASP A 190 -2.40 -14.40 17.20
C ASP A 190 -0.98 -14.78 16.71
N TYR A 191 0.04 -14.29 17.40
CA TYR A 191 1.45 -14.45 17.05
C TYR A 191 2.16 -15.56 17.86
N GLU A 192 1.47 -16.23 18.79
CA GLU A 192 2.11 -17.22 19.68
C GLU A 192 2.66 -18.44 18.93
N GLU A 193 1.95 -18.90 17.90
CA GLU A 193 2.38 -20.02 17.07
C GLU A 193 3.62 -19.65 16.26
N GLU A 194 3.59 -18.50 15.59
CA GLU A 194 4.71 -17.98 14.80
C GLU A 194 5.94 -17.77 15.67
N PHE A 195 5.74 -17.23 16.88
CA PHE A 195 6.80 -17.07 17.87
C PHE A 195 7.42 -18.41 18.30
N ARG A 196 6.59 -19.43 18.57
CA ARG A 196 7.07 -20.76 18.91
C ARG A 196 7.87 -21.37 17.76
N GLN A 197 7.42 -21.17 16.52
CA GLN A 197 8.12 -21.64 15.33
C GLN A 197 9.44 -20.92 15.12
N ALA A 198 9.50 -19.60 15.34
CA ALA A 198 10.72 -18.81 15.27
C ALA A 198 11.75 -19.26 16.33
N LEU A 199 11.33 -19.53 17.56
CA LEU A 199 12.20 -20.07 18.61
C LEU A 199 12.77 -21.44 18.25
N ALA A 200 11.99 -22.27 17.57
CA ALA A 200 12.43 -23.59 17.10
C ALA A 200 13.35 -23.51 15.87
N ARG A 201 13.37 -22.39 15.14
CA ARG A 201 14.11 -22.19 13.88
C ARG A 201 14.66 -20.76 13.77
N PRO A 202 15.71 -20.40 14.54
CA PRO A 202 16.23 -19.03 14.57
C PRO A 202 17.02 -18.59 13.33
N GLU A 203 17.23 -19.48 12.34
CA GLU A 203 18.07 -19.21 11.15
C GLU A 203 17.30 -18.63 9.94
N ARG A 204 16.12 -18.01 10.14
CA ARG A 204 15.32 -17.44 9.04
C ARG A 204 15.17 -15.94 9.12
#